data_AF-A0A3B0XWS8-F1
#
_entry.id   AF-A0A3B0XWS8-F1
#
_cell.length_a   1.000
_cell.length_b   1.000
_cell.length_c   1.000
_cell.angle_alpha   90.00
_cell.angle_beta   90.00
_cell.angle_gamma   90.00
#
_symmetry.space_group_name_H-M   'P 1'
#
loop_
_entity.id
_entity.type
_entity.pdbx_description
1 polymer ?
#
loop_
_entity_poly.entity_id
_entity_poly.type
_entity_poly.pdbx_seq_one_letter_code
_entity_poly.pdbx_strand_id
1 'polypeptide(L)'
;MALQVKCEECGADLRYKPGTRSLTCSYCEHTMAFDEPVSANEAHKELDLLSYIDNFDKNNQQLARQVINCKGCGAETELDENQQSDVCPFCDTPLVLQQAKTRKLIKPKGVLPFKIERSVARENFKKWLSGLWFAPNDLKKQITQHDKFKGIYLPFWTYDCDTTSYYTGQRGDHYYVTVQGTDSEGNATSRQEQRTRWSNARGQVRCAFDDILVPASKSLPQDELNALEPWDLKQLMDYKDEYLSGYIAETYQVSLKSGYDIAKKTMDSRIHREIKRDIGGDEQRIDSVDTRYQDASFKHILLPVWISA
;
A
#
# COMPACT_ATOMS: atom_id res chain seq x y z
N MET A 1 17.64 -6.49 -0.60
CA MET A 1 18.32 -7.75 -0.97
C MET A 1 18.04 -8.13 -2.43
N ALA A 2 19.07 -8.31 -3.27
CA ALA A 2 18.96 -9.13 -4.47
C ALA A 2 19.63 -10.47 -4.17
N LEU A 3 18.88 -11.45 -3.67
CA LEU A 3 19.44 -12.76 -3.35
C LEU A 3 19.98 -13.39 -4.65
N GLN A 4 21.31 -13.49 -4.75
CA GLN A 4 21.98 -14.17 -5.85
C GLN A 4 22.02 -15.67 -5.56
N VAL A 5 20.93 -16.37 -5.91
CA VAL A 5 20.95 -17.83 -5.94
C VAL A 5 21.69 -18.25 -7.20
N LYS A 6 22.79 -18.99 -7.03
CA LYS A 6 23.62 -19.44 -8.16
C LYS A 6 23.03 -20.70 -8.78
N CYS A 7 23.03 -20.77 -10.10
CA CYS A 7 22.59 -21.92 -10.87
C CYS A 7 23.55 -23.10 -10.67
N GLU A 8 23.02 -24.27 -10.33
CA GLU A 8 23.80 -25.49 -10.12
C GLU A 8 24.47 -26.01 -11.41
N GLU A 9 23.89 -25.73 -12.58
CA GLU A 9 24.40 -26.20 -13.89
C GLU A 9 25.51 -25.31 -14.47
N CYS A 10 25.45 -24.00 -14.27
CA CYS A 10 26.36 -23.06 -14.96
C CYS A 10 26.95 -21.94 -14.08
N GLY A 11 26.56 -21.86 -12.80
CA GLY A 11 27.04 -20.84 -11.87
C GLY A 11 26.52 -19.42 -12.09
N ALA A 12 25.71 -19.16 -13.12
CA ALA A 12 25.08 -17.86 -13.35
C ALA A 12 23.96 -17.58 -12.32
N ASP A 13 23.56 -16.31 -12.18
CA ASP A 13 22.47 -15.93 -11.29
C ASP A 13 21.12 -16.46 -11.78
N LEU A 14 20.38 -17.06 -10.86
CA LEU A 14 18.98 -17.40 -11.06
C LEU A 14 18.12 -16.18 -10.78
N ARG A 15 16.93 -16.13 -11.38
CA ARG A 15 15.93 -15.08 -11.17
C ARG A 15 14.57 -15.71 -10.92
N TYR A 16 13.78 -15.09 -10.05
CA TYR A 16 12.41 -15.52 -9.81
C TYR A 16 11.57 -15.42 -11.09
N LYS A 17 10.92 -16.53 -11.44
CA LYS A 17 10.00 -16.60 -12.58
C LYS A 17 8.57 -16.25 -12.13
N PRO A 18 8.01 -15.12 -12.61
CA PRO A 18 6.67 -14.67 -12.22
C PRO A 18 5.59 -15.74 -12.35
N GLY A 19 4.68 -15.77 -11.38
CA GLY A 19 3.54 -16.69 -11.33
C GLY A 19 3.91 -18.15 -11.02
N THR A 20 5.16 -18.43 -10.68
CA THR A 20 5.64 -19.78 -10.37
C THR A 20 6.28 -19.84 -8.99
N ARG A 21 6.79 -21.01 -8.61
CA ARG A 21 7.60 -21.20 -7.40
C ARG A 21 8.99 -21.67 -7.78
N SER A 22 9.53 -21.01 -8.79
CA SER A 22 10.77 -21.42 -9.43
C SER A 22 11.67 -20.24 -9.74
N LEU A 23 12.95 -20.51 -9.69
CA LEU A 23 14.02 -19.65 -10.14
C LEU A 23 14.51 -20.17 -11.49
N THR A 24 14.70 -19.30 -12.46
CA THR A 24 15.19 -19.65 -13.80
C THR A 24 16.52 -18.95 -14.07
N CYS A 25 17.48 -19.71 -14.59
CA CYS A 25 18.77 -19.19 -15.03
C CYS A 25 18.60 -18.39 -16.32
N SER A 26 19.11 -17.15 -16.34
CA SER A 26 19.08 -16.33 -17.56
C SER A 26 20.08 -16.76 -18.63
N TYR A 27 21.00 -17.69 -18.32
CA TYR A 27 22.07 -18.12 -19.22
C TYR A 27 21.80 -19.50 -19.84
N CYS A 28 21.54 -20.52 -19.02
CA CYS A 28 21.32 -21.90 -19.49
C CYS A 28 19.86 -22.36 -19.41
N GLU A 29 18.93 -21.49 -19.02
CA GLU A 29 17.49 -21.76 -18.89
C GLU A 29 17.10 -22.83 -17.85
N HIS A 30 18.08 -23.37 -17.12
CA HIS A 30 17.84 -24.31 -16.02
C HIS A 30 16.89 -23.68 -14.98
N THR A 31 15.94 -24.48 -14.50
CA THR A 31 14.89 -24.05 -13.58
C THR A 31 14.95 -24.87 -12.30
N MET A 32 14.98 -24.19 -11.17
CA MET A 32 14.99 -24.78 -9.83
C MET A 32 13.72 -24.38 -9.09
N ALA A 33 12.97 -25.35 -8.57
CA ALA A 33 11.88 -25.06 -7.66
C ALA A 33 12.45 -24.74 -6.26
N PHE A 34 11.78 -23.84 -5.53
CA PHE A 34 12.03 -23.69 -4.10
C PHE A 34 10.80 -24.15 -3.33
N ASP A 35 11.03 -24.89 -2.25
CA ASP A 35 9.97 -25.41 -1.40
C ASP A 35 9.21 -24.27 -0.72
N GLU A 36 7.96 -24.49 -0.32
CA GLU A 36 7.47 -23.81 0.89
C GLU A 36 7.12 -24.89 1.92
N PRO A 37 7.43 -24.64 3.20
CA PRO A 37 6.92 -25.50 4.25
C PRO A 37 5.39 -25.51 4.20
N VAL A 38 4.81 -26.68 3.94
CA VAL A 38 3.36 -26.92 3.79
C VAL A 38 2.55 -26.43 5.01
N SER A 39 3.20 -26.23 6.16
CA SER A 39 2.57 -25.84 7.43
C SER A 39 2.74 -24.36 7.82
N ALA A 40 3.58 -23.59 7.13
CA ALA A 40 3.77 -22.19 7.49
C ALA A 40 2.72 -21.34 6.78
N ASN A 41 2.02 -20.52 7.57
CA ASN A 41 1.04 -19.53 7.11
C ASN A 41 1.37 -18.20 7.77
N GLU A 42 2.66 -17.86 7.81
CA GLU A 42 3.15 -16.67 8.50
C GLU A 42 2.66 -15.39 7.82
N ALA A 43 2.49 -15.40 6.50
CA ALA A 43 1.98 -14.29 5.71
C ALA A 43 0.57 -13.85 6.14
N HIS A 44 -0.24 -14.78 6.63
CA HIS A 44 -1.61 -14.52 7.12
C HIS A 44 -1.68 -14.47 8.64
N LYS A 45 -0.54 -14.53 9.34
CA LYS A 45 -0.49 -14.43 10.80
C LYS A 45 -0.25 -12.99 11.24
N GLU A 46 -1.30 -12.40 11.78
CA GLU A 46 -1.28 -11.10 12.45
C GLU A 46 -0.39 -11.07 13.70
N LEU A 47 0.18 -9.89 13.97
CA LEU A 47 0.94 -9.60 15.19
C LEU A 47 0.23 -8.51 15.98
N ASP A 48 0.13 -8.68 17.30
CA ASP A 48 -0.39 -7.64 18.19
C ASP A 48 0.47 -6.36 18.10
N LEU A 49 -0.17 -5.25 17.78
CA LEU A 49 0.51 -4.00 17.47
C LEU A 49 1.16 -3.36 18.70
N LEU A 50 0.43 -3.26 19.81
CA LEU A 50 0.89 -2.56 21.01
C LEU A 50 2.04 -3.32 21.67
N SER A 51 1.87 -4.63 21.85
CA SER A 51 2.90 -5.52 22.37
C SER A 51 4.17 -5.47 21.53
N TYR A 52 4.04 -5.42 20.20
CA TYR A 52 5.20 -5.35 19.31
C TYR A 52 5.94 -4.00 19.43
N ILE A 53 5.21 -2.89 19.53
CA ILE A 53 5.80 -1.55 19.70
C ILE A 53 6.53 -1.46 21.05
N ASP A 54 5.89 -1.90 22.14
CA ASP A 54 6.45 -1.81 23.49
C ASP A 54 7.69 -2.70 23.68
N ASN A 55 7.77 -3.80 22.91
CA ASN A 55 8.89 -4.74 22.96
C ASN A 55 9.82 -4.63 21.75
N PHE A 56 9.75 -3.55 20.95
CA PHE A 56 10.46 -3.44 19.68
C PHE A 56 11.96 -3.71 19.82
N ASP A 57 12.66 -3.07 20.76
CA ASP A 57 14.11 -3.23 20.91
C ASP A 57 14.55 -4.62 21.40
N LYS A 58 13.65 -5.33 22.10
CA LYS A 58 13.88 -6.66 22.69
C LYS A 58 13.50 -7.80 21.73
N ASN A 59 12.86 -7.48 20.60
CA ASN A 59 12.36 -8.49 19.69
C ASN A 59 13.48 -9.01 18.76
N ASN A 60 13.78 -10.31 18.85
CA ASN A 60 14.83 -10.96 18.07
C ASN A 60 14.44 -11.26 16.61
N GLN A 61 13.20 -10.96 16.21
CA GLN A 61 12.75 -11.18 14.82
C GLN A 61 13.21 -10.10 13.84
N GLN A 62 13.90 -9.07 14.33
CA GLN A 62 14.42 -7.98 13.50
C GLN A 62 15.73 -8.33 12.83
N LEU A 63 15.95 -7.81 11.63
CA LEU A 63 17.24 -7.89 10.94
C LEU A 63 17.99 -6.57 11.04
N ALA A 64 19.25 -6.63 11.45
CA ALA A 64 20.16 -5.51 11.25
C ALA A 64 20.52 -5.44 9.76
N ARG A 65 20.21 -4.32 9.10
CA ARG A 65 20.49 -4.10 7.68
C ARG A 65 21.19 -2.77 7.47
N GLN A 66 22.09 -2.71 6.49
CA GLN A 66 22.69 -1.48 6.02
C GLN A 66 21.70 -0.79 5.09
N VAL A 67 21.06 0.29 5.56
CA VAL A 67 20.08 1.04 4.78
C VAL A 67 20.71 2.34 4.30
N ILE A 68 20.58 2.62 3.00
CA ILE A 68 21.03 3.86 2.37
C ILE A 68 19.82 4.66 1.93
N ASN A 69 19.82 5.94 2.31
CA ASN A 69 18.89 6.92 1.79
C ASN A 69 19.52 7.61 0.57
N CYS A 70 18.91 7.43 -0.60
CA CYS A 70 19.37 8.02 -1.85
C CYS A 70 19.23 9.55 -1.81
N LYS A 71 20.32 10.28 -2.08
CA LYS A 71 20.31 11.76 -2.12
C LYS A 71 19.62 12.36 -3.35
N GLY A 72 19.41 11.58 -4.41
CA GLY A 72 18.74 12.02 -5.63
C GLY A 72 17.21 12.00 -5.53
N CYS A 73 16.63 10.85 -5.13
CA CYS A 73 15.17 10.66 -5.08
C CYS A 73 14.60 10.45 -3.67
N GLY A 74 15.43 10.27 -2.64
CA GLY A 74 14.99 10.02 -1.27
C GLY A 74 14.63 8.57 -0.95
N ALA A 75 14.64 7.65 -1.92
CA ALA A 75 14.35 6.23 -1.69
C ALA A 75 15.31 5.59 -0.68
N GLU A 76 14.79 4.70 0.17
CA GLU A 76 15.60 3.90 1.09
C GLU A 76 15.75 2.46 0.59
N THR A 77 16.98 2.06 0.29
CA THR A 77 17.31 0.71 -0.16
C THR A 77 18.31 0.07 0.79
N GLU A 78 18.28 -1.25 0.86
CA GLU A 78 19.32 -2.03 1.53
C GLU A 78 20.54 -2.13 0.63
N LEU A 79 21.73 -2.11 1.24
CA LEU A 79 22.99 -2.45 0.59
C LEU A 79 23.52 -3.75 1.23
N ASP A 80 24.00 -4.68 0.41
CA ASP A 80 24.45 -5.99 0.91
C ASP A 80 25.70 -5.85 1.79
N GLU A 81 25.86 -6.73 2.79
CA GLU A 81 26.94 -6.64 3.80
C GLU A 81 28.35 -6.68 3.18
N ASN A 82 28.51 -7.31 2.02
CA ASN A 82 29.78 -7.42 1.29
C ASN A 82 29.88 -6.45 0.11
N GLN A 83 28.90 -5.56 -0.08
CA GLN A 83 28.87 -4.60 -1.18
C GLN A 83 29.37 -3.24 -0.69
N GLN A 84 30.22 -2.58 -1.48
CA GLN A 84 30.76 -1.25 -1.14
C GLN A 84 30.01 -0.11 -1.86
N SER A 85 29.36 -0.44 -2.98
CA SER A 85 28.61 0.52 -3.79
C SER A 85 27.51 -0.17 -4.60
N ASP A 86 26.45 0.57 -4.88
CA ASP A 86 25.35 0.15 -5.74
C ASP A 86 24.79 1.36 -6.53
N VAL A 87 23.74 1.16 -7.31
CA VAL A 87 23.03 2.21 -8.05
C VAL A 87 21.59 2.29 -7.58
N CYS A 88 21.09 3.51 -7.35
CA CYS A 88 19.71 3.70 -6.91
C CYS A 88 18.73 3.17 -7.97
N PRO A 89 17.80 2.27 -7.60
CA PRO A 89 16.89 1.67 -8.55
C PRO A 89 15.88 2.66 -9.15
N PHE A 90 15.64 3.79 -8.48
CA PHE A 90 14.62 4.77 -8.88
C PHE A 90 15.18 5.92 -9.73
N CYS A 91 16.45 6.32 -9.54
CA CYS A 91 17.00 7.51 -10.20
C CYS A 91 18.46 7.37 -10.64
N ASP A 92 18.99 6.15 -10.62
CA ASP A 92 20.35 5.77 -11.06
C ASP A 92 21.50 6.52 -10.37
N THR A 93 21.22 7.19 -9.24
CA THR A 93 22.24 7.85 -8.42
C THR A 93 23.14 6.80 -7.76
N PRO A 94 24.48 6.92 -7.85
CA PRO A 94 25.41 6.02 -7.16
C PRO A 94 25.20 6.04 -5.64
N LEU A 95 25.15 4.86 -5.05
CA LEU A 95 25.03 4.61 -3.62
C LEU A 95 26.35 4.03 -3.13
N VAL A 96 26.87 4.53 -2.01
CA VAL A 96 28.14 4.07 -1.43
C VAL A 96 27.96 3.73 0.04
N LEU A 97 28.63 2.67 0.50
CA LEU A 97 28.46 2.10 1.85
C LEU A 97 28.69 3.13 2.97
N GLN A 98 29.55 4.13 2.78
CA GLN A 98 29.78 5.17 3.80
C GLN A 98 28.52 6.01 4.11
N GLN A 99 27.52 5.99 3.23
CA GLN A 99 26.22 6.65 3.44
C GLN A 99 25.21 5.74 4.16
N ALA A 100 25.51 4.46 4.32
CA ALA A 100 24.63 3.48 4.93
C ALA A 100 24.56 3.66 6.44
N LYS A 101 23.41 3.31 7.00
CA LYS A 101 23.19 3.22 8.44
C LYS A 101 22.63 1.86 8.77
N THR A 102 23.20 1.22 9.78
CA THR A 102 22.61 0.02 10.36
C THR A 102 21.25 0.36 10.97
N ARG A 103 20.18 -0.28 10.49
CA ARG A 103 18.84 -0.21 11.09
C ARG A 103 18.34 -1.60 11.42
N LYS A 104 17.63 -1.73 12.54
CA LYS A 104 16.84 -2.93 12.84
C LYS A 104 15.50 -2.82 12.11
N LEU A 105 15.26 -3.75 11.19
CA LEU A 105 14.06 -3.78 10.37
C LEU A 105 13.16 -4.96 10.74
N ILE A 106 11.85 -4.72 10.73
CA ILE A 106 10.83 -5.77 10.83
C ILE A 106 10.88 -6.59 9.54
N LYS A 107 11.09 -7.90 9.64
CA LYS A 107 11.03 -8.80 8.48
C LYS A 107 9.63 -8.79 7.86
N PRO A 108 9.52 -8.76 6.52
CA PRO A 108 8.26 -9.11 5.88
C PRO A 108 7.88 -10.54 6.28
N LYS A 109 6.60 -10.75 6.55
CA LYS A 109 6.03 -12.09 6.75
C LYS A 109 5.39 -12.62 5.48
N GLY A 110 4.90 -11.73 4.64
CA GLY A 110 4.23 -12.05 3.40
C GLY A 110 4.83 -11.32 2.21
N VAL A 111 4.73 -11.96 1.05
CA VAL A 111 5.01 -11.35 -0.25
C VAL A 111 3.90 -11.73 -1.20
N LEU A 112 3.39 -10.76 -1.96
CA LEU A 112 2.53 -11.05 -3.09
C LEU A 112 3.46 -11.27 -4.29
N PRO A 113 3.63 -12.50 -4.80
CA PRO A 113 4.60 -12.73 -5.87
C PRO A 113 4.24 -11.97 -7.15
N PHE A 114 5.25 -11.48 -7.88
CA PHE A 114 5.03 -11.07 -9.26
C PHE A 114 4.33 -12.20 -10.03
N LYS A 115 3.15 -11.91 -10.60
CA LYS A 115 2.44 -12.79 -11.54
C LYS A 115 2.60 -12.34 -13.00
N ILE A 116 2.82 -11.05 -13.20
CA ILE A 116 2.95 -10.44 -14.52
C ILE A 116 4.44 -10.34 -14.86
N GLU A 117 4.86 -11.00 -15.94
CA GLU A 117 6.22 -10.87 -16.47
C GLU A 117 6.51 -9.46 -16.98
N ARG A 118 7.79 -9.07 -16.93
CA ARG A 118 8.27 -7.76 -17.40
C ARG A 118 7.84 -7.43 -18.83
N SER A 119 7.92 -8.42 -19.72
CA SER A 119 7.54 -8.32 -21.14
C SER A 119 6.06 -7.94 -21.28
N VAL A 120 5.19 -8.60 -20.53
CA VAL A 120 3.73 -8.39 -20.52
C VAL A 120 3.39 -7.03 -19.92
N ALA A 121 3.98 -6.68 -18.77
CA ALA A 121 3.78 -5.39 -18.13
C ALA A 121 4.16 -4.22 -19.06
N ARG A 122 5.30 -4.34 -19.76
CA ARG A 122 5.74 -3.35 -20.74
C ARG A 122 4.78 -3.22 -21.92
N GLU A 123 4.30 -4.33 -22.45
CA GLU A 123 3.35 -4.32 -23.56
C GLU A 123 2.02 -3.66 -23.17
N ASN A 124 1.53 -3.94 -21.96
CA ASN A 124 0.34 -3.27 -21.41
C ASN A 124 0.56 -1.76 -21.24
N PHE A 125 1.72 -1.37 -20.70
CA PHE A 125 2.08 0.05 -20.56
C PHE A 125 2.16 0.75 -21.92
N LYS A 126 2.77 0.12 -22.92
CA LYS A 126 2.83 0.62 -24.30
C LYS A 126 1.45 0.80 -24.92
N LYS A 127 0.55 -0.18 -24.73
CA LYS A 127 -0.85 -0.10 -25.21
C LYS A 127 -1.58 1.07 -24.59
N TRP A 128 -1.50 1.23 -23.27
CA TRP A 128 -2.10 2.37 -22.56
C TRP A 128 -1.58 3.71 -23.09
N LEU A 129 -0.26 3.86 -23.22
CA LEU A 129 0.35 5.09 -23.76
C LEU A 129 -0.08 5.40 -25.20
N SER A 130 -0.28 4.38 -26.04
CA SER A 130 -0.75 4.57 -27.41
C SER A 130 -2.19 5.11 -27.50
N GLY A 131 -3.00 4.90 -26.45
CA GLY A 131 -4.37 5.43 -26.35
C GLY A 131 -4.44 6.89 -25.89
N LEU A 132 -3.33 7.48 -25.46
CA LEU A 132 -3.30 8.87 -24.99
C LEU A 132 -2.99 9.82 -26.13
N TRP A 133 -4.00 10.59 -26.56
CA TRP A 133 -3.89 11.54 -27.67
C TRP A 133 -2.80 12.62 -27.45
N PHE A 134 -2.54 12.97 -26.19
CA PHE A 134 -1.54 13.98 -25.78
C PHE A 134 -0.35 13.41 -24.98
N ALA A 135 -0.03 12.11 -25.11
CA ALA A 135 1.15 11.58 -24.42
C ALA A 135 2.43 12.30 -24.89
N PRO A 136 3.25 12.86 -23.97
CA PRO A 136 4.50 13.54 -24.30
C PRO A 136 5.43 12.66 -25.13
N ASN A 137 6.09 13.24 -26.13
CA ASN A 137 6.98 12.49 -27.01
C ASN A 137 8.17 11.84 -26.26
N ASP A 138 8.64 12.47 -25.18
CA ASP A 138 9.72 11.91 -24.38
C ASP A 138 9.28 10.69 -23.57
N LEU A 139 8.03 10.66 -23.09
CA LEU A 139 7.44 9.49 -22.45
C LEU A 139 7.34 8.32 -23.44
N LYS A 140 6.98 8.59 -24.70
CA LYS A 140 6.95 7.57 -25.77
C LYS A 140 8.34 6.99 -26.07
N LYS A 141 9.41 7.81 -25.99
CA LYS A 141 10.80 7.36 -26.18
C LYS A 141 11.29 6.48 -25.03
N GLN A 142 10.91 6.77 -23.78
CA GLN A 142 11.32 5.98 -22.62
C GLN A 142 10.87 4.51 -22.70
N ILE A 143 9.72 4.20 -23.33
CA ILE A 143 9.22 2.82 -23.53
C ILE A 143 10.24 1.93 -24.25
N THR A 144 11.06 2.51 -25.15
CA THR A 144 12.01 1.75 -25.95
C THR A 144 13.28 1.37 -25.18
N GLN A 145 13.52 2.00 -24.02
CA GLN A 145 14.71 1.75 -23.22
C GLN A 145 14.44 0.57 -22.27
N HIS A 146 15.01 -0.59 -22.63
CA HIS A 146 14.84 -1.83 -21.88
C HIS A 146 15.24 -1.71 -20.40
N ASP A 147 16.20 -0.86 -20.05
CA ASP A 147 16.75 -0.80 -18.69
C ASP A 147 15.92 0.05 -17.72
N LYS A 148 14.97 0.85 -18.23
CA LYS A 148 14.16 1.79 -17.44
C LYS A 148 12.90 1.20 -16.81
N PHE A 149 12.47 0.03 -17.28
CA PHE A 149 11.25 -0.61 -16.80
C PHE A 149 11.57 -1.63 -15.71
N LYS A 150 11.53 -1.25 -14.44
CA LYS A 150 12.05 -2.06 -13.31
C LYS A 150 10.91 -2.67 -12.50
N GLY A 151 11.11 -3.89 -12.03
CA GLY A 151 10.20 -4.56 -11.10
C GLY A 151 10.67 -4.33 -9.67
N ILE A 152 9.78 -3.83 -8.82
CA ILE A 152 10.08 -3.44 -7.44
C ILE A 152 9.06 -4.06 -6.50
N TYR A 153 9.54 -4.63 -5.40
CA TYR A 153 8.74 -4.91 -4.23
C TYR A 153 8.72 -3.71 -3.30
N LEU A 154 7.54 -3.15 -3.10
CA LEU A 154 7.32 -2.06 -2.16
C LEU A 154 6.80 -2.61 -0.83
N PRO A 155 7.28 -2.05 0.30
CA PRO A 155 6.83 -2.43 1.62
C PRO A 155 5.47 -1.80 1.94
N PHE A 156 4.60 -2.60 2.54
CA PHE A 156 3.29 -2.18 3.01
C PHE A 156 3.06 -2.71 4.42
N TRP A 157 2.33 -1.92 5.20
CA TRP A 157 1.69 -2.38 6.43
C TRP A 157 0.26 -2.78 6.10
N THR A 158 -0.22 -3.89 6.66
CA THR A 158 -1.66 -4.09 6.84
C THR A 158 -1.98 -3.98 8.31
N TYR A 159 -3.14 -3.42 8.62
CA TYR A 159 -3.64 -3.28 9.98
C TYR A 159 -5.07 -3.79 10.09
N ASP A 160 -5.28 -4.59 11.12
CA ASP A 160 -6.59 -5.07 11.51
C ASP A 160 -6.95 -4.42 12.84
N CYS A 161 -8.21 -4.02 12.99
CA CYS A 161 -8.65 -3.33 14.19
C CYS A 161 -10.18 -3.32 14.30
N ASP A 162 -10.67 -3.53 15.52
CA ASP A 162 -12.06 -3.27 15.85
C ASP A 162 -12.21 -1.86 16.44
N THR A 163 -13.22 -1.14 15.99
CA THR A 163 -13.54 0.18 16.51
C THR A 163 -14.92 0.25 17.13
N THR A 164 -15.00 1.04 18.19
CA THR A 164 -16.25 1.49 18.78
C THR A 164 -16.25 3.01 18.79
N SER A 165 -17.17 3.64 18.05
CA SER A 165 -17.26 5.09 17.91
C SER A 165 -18.55 5.61 18.52
N TYR A 166 -18.44 6.45 19.54
CA TYR A 166 -19.55 7.19 20.13
C TYR A 166 -19.67 8.54 19.42
N TYR A 167 -20.89 8.96 19.08
CA TYR A 167 -21.07 10.19 18.33
C TYR A 167 -22.23 11.03 18.84
N THR A 168 -22.15 12.33 18.55
CA THR A 168 -23.27 13.29 18.63
C THR A 168 -23.40 14.00 17.29
N GLY A 169 -24.62 14.36 16.93
CA GLY A 169 -24.91 15.00 15.66
C GLY A 169 -26.37 15.41 15.53
N GLN A 170 -26.78 15.63 14.30
CA GLN A 170 -28.15 16.02 13.97
C GLN A 170 -28.67 15.23 12.76
N ARG A 171 -29.93 14.81 12.87
CA ARG A 171 -30.72 14.25 11.77
C ARG A 171 -31.53 15.37 11.14
N GLY A 172 -31.38 15.54 9.83
CA GLY A 172 -32.16 16.46 9.02
C GLY A 172 -33.24 15.70 8.26
N ASP A 173 -34.51 16.00 8.53
CA ASP A 173 -35.63 15.48 7.75
C ASP A 173 -36.20 16.61 6.87
N HIS A 174 -36.29 16.35 5.57
CA HIS A 174 -36.83 17.28 4.61
C HIS A 174 -38.35 17.38 4.74
N TYR A 175 -38.84 18.60 4.63
CA TYR A 175 -40.26 18.88 4.51
C TYR A 175 -40.45 20.03 3.54
N TYR A 176 -41.60 20.00 2.85
CA TYR A 176 -41.94 21.03 1.88
C TYR A 176 -42.95 22.00 2.48
N VAL A 177 -42.72 23.29 2.30
CA VAL A 177 -43.67 24.33 2.65
C VAL A 177 -44.07 25.10 1.40
N THR A 178 -45.35 25.46 1.33
CA THR A 178 -45.85 26.32 0.26
C THR A 178 -45.52 27.77 0.61
N VAL A 179 -44.72 28.43 -0.22
CA VAL A 179 -44.39 29.85 -0.07
C VAL A 179 -45.13 30.63 -1.14
N GLN A 180 -45.88 31.64 -0.70
CA GLN A 180 -46.60 32.57 -1.56
C GLN A 180 -45.64 33.68 -2.02
N GLY A 181 -45.76 34.09 -3.28
CA GLY A 181 -44.99 35.18 -3.87
C GLY A 181 -45.77 35.88 -4.97
N THR A 182 -45.14 36.86 -5.59
CA THR A 182 -45.72 37.62 -6.70
C THR A 182 -44.72 37.57 -7.86
N ASP A 183 -45.19 37.27 -9.07
CA ASP A 183 -44.34 37.32 -10.26
C ASP A 183 -44.06 38.77 -10.69
N SER A 184 -43.24 38.95 -11.73
CA SER A 184 -42.92 40.26 -12.30
C SER A 184 -44.11 41.00 -12.90
N GLU A 185 -45.24 40.32 -13.09
CA GLU A 185 -46.48 40.84 -13.67
C GLU A 185 -47.56 41.15 -12.59
N GLY A 186 -47.27 40.88 -11.32
CA GLY A 186 -48.17 41.17 -10.20
C GLY A 186 -49.12 40.03 -9.82
N ASN A 187 -49.01 38.84 -10.44
CA ASN A 187 -49.90 37.72 -10.13
C ASN A 187 -49.41 36.95 -8.90
N ALA A 188 -50.36 36.47 -8.08
CA ALA A 188 -50.06 35.59 -6.96
C ALA A 188 -49.55 34.23 -7.47
N THR A 189 -48.38 33.83 -7.02
CA THR A 189 -47.77 32.54 -7.33
C THR A 189 -47.46 31.79 -6.04
N SER A 190 -47.50 30.46 -6.10
CA SER A 190 -47.06 29.62 -4.99
C SER A 190 -45.98 28.67 -5.48
N ARG A 191 -44.88 28.56 -4.74
CA ARG A 191 -43.83 27.56 -5.01
C ARG A 191 -43.61 26.69 -3.78
N GLN A 192 -43.25 25.42 -4.02
CA GLN A 192 -42.77 24.55 -2.96
C GLN A 192 -41.33 24.93 -2.63
N GLU A 193 -41.06 25.15 -1.35
CA GLU A 193 -39.72 25.36 -0.82
C GLU A 193 -39.38 24.18 0.10
N GLN A 194 -38.29 23.49 -0.22
CA GLN A 194 -37.74 22.45 0.63
C GLN A 194 -37.05 23.09 1.84
N ARG A 195 -37.40 22.62 3.04
CA ARG A 195 -36.76 23.00 4.30
C ARG A 195 -36.30 21.74 5.03
N THR A 196 -35.30 21.88 5.88
CA THR A 196 -34.76 20.76 6.69
C THR A 196 -35.07 21.01 8.16
N ARG A 197 -35.72 20.04 8.81
CA ARG A 197 -35.94 20.05 10.24
C ARG A 197 -34.81 19.26 10.91
N TRP A 198 -34.05 19.92 11.77
CA TRP A 198 -32.96 19.28 12.50
C TRP A 198 -33.43 18.77 13.85
N SER A 199 -33.05 17.54 14.19
CA SER A 199 -33.26 16.92 15.50
C SER A 199 -31.94 16.33 16.00
N ASN A 200 -31.72 16.34 17.31
CA ASN A 200 -30.46 15.85 17.88
C ASN A 200 -30.39 14.31 17.73
N ALA A 201 -29.23 13.82 17.31
CA ALA A 201 -28.92 12.41 17.21
C ALA A 201 -27.66 12.09 18.03
N ARG A 202 -27.65 10.93 18.68
CA ARG A 202 -26.46 10.39 19.35
C ARG A 202 -26.54 8.87 19.29
N GLY A 203 -25.40 8.23 19.20
CA GLY A 203 -25.37 6.78 19.07
C GLY A 203 -23.98 6.22 19.21
N GLN A 204 -23.89 4.94 18.89
CA GLN A 204 -22.65 4.17 18.90
C GLN A 204 -22.64 3.30 17.65
N VAL A 205 -21.56 3.37 16.88
CA VAL A 205 -21.32 2.43 15.78
C VAL A 205 -20.10 1.57 16.09
N ARG A 206 -20.12 0.34 15.58
CA ARG A 206 -18.99 -0.59 15.64
C ARG A 206 -18.56 -0.95 14.24
N CYS A 207 -17.27 -0.91 13.98
CA CYS A 207 -16.69 -1.30 12.69
C CYS A 207 -15.56 -2.28 12.92
N ALA A 208 -15.52 -3.35 12.15
CA ALA A 208 -14.36 -4.23 12.04
C ALA A 208 -13.58 -3.89 10.77
N PHE A 209 -12.27 -3.72 10.90
CA PHE A 209 -11.36 -3.44 9.80
C PHE A 209 -10.38 -4.60 9.65
N ASP A 210 -10.25 -5.05 8.41
CA ASP A 210 -9.43 -6.18 7.99
C ASP A 210 -8.62 -5.73 6.77
N ASP A 211 -7.31 -5.94 6.86
CA ASP A 211 -6.27 -5.56 5.92
C ASP A 211 -6.34 -4.10 5.45
N ILE A 212 -6.41 -3.14 6.39
CA ILE A 212 -6.21 -1.73 6.05
C ILE A 212 -4.77 -1.52 5.59
N LEU A 213 -4.63 -1.34 4.28
CA LEU A 213 -3.36 -1.29 3.60
C LEU A 213 -2.78 0.13 3.67
N VAL A 214 -1.52 0.24 4.09
CA VAL A 214 -0.79 1.51 4.17
C VAL A 214 0.57 1.35 3.48
N PRO A 215 0.83 2.10 2.39
CA PRO A 215 2.15 2.14 1.79
C PRO A 215 3.21 2.57 2.80
N ALA A 216 4.22 1.72 2.99
CA ALA A 216 5.31 1.99 3.91
C ALA A 216 6.52 2.65 3.22
N SER A 217 6.40 2.97 1.93
CA SER A 217 7.38 3.71 1.12
C SER A 217 7.03 5.20 1.03
N LYS A 218 8.05 6.04 0.82
CA LYS A 218 7.89 7.46 0.42
C LYS A 218 8.49 7.76 -0.96
N SER A 219 8.94 6.72 -1.68
CA SER A 219 9.61 6.86 -2.97
C SER A 219 8.64 7.19 -4.12
N LEU A 220 7.35 6.89 -3.94
CA LEU A 220 6.28 7.16 -4.91
C LEU A 220 5.15 7.93 -4.23
N PRO A 221 4.39 8.77 -4.96
CA PRO A 221 3.22 9.46 -4.43
C PRO A 221 2.20 8.47 -3.86
N GLN A 222 1.66 8.76 -2.67
CA GLN A 222 0.73 7.85 -1.99
C GLN A 222 -0.56 7.64 -2.79
N ASP A 223 -1.08 8.68 -3.45
CA ASP A 223 -2.31 8.57 -4.24
C ASP A 223 -2.16 7.58 -5.41
N GLU A 224 -0.98 7.53 -6.04
CA GLU A 224 -0.68 6.56 -7.11
C GLU A 224 -0.59 5.13 -6.57
N LEU A 225 -0.03 4.94 -5.38
CA LEU A 225 0.03 3.62 -4.73
C LEU A 225 -1.34 3.14 -4.27
N ASN A 226 -2.15 4.05 -3.71
CA ASN A 226 -3.53 3.75 -3.30
C ASN A 226 -4.42 3.45 -4.52
N ALA A 227 -4.15 4.05 -5.68
CA ALA A 227 -4.86 3.76 -6.93
C ALA A 227 -4.59 2.35 -7.49
N LEU A 228 -3.58 1.64 -7.00
CA LEU A 228 -3.33 0.23 -7.35
C LEU A 228 -4.27 -0.74 -6.63
N GLU A 229 -5.01 -0.28 -5.62
CA GLU A 229 -6.03 -1.10 -4.96
C GLU A 229 -7.23 -1.38 -5.87
N PRO A 230 -7.90 -2.54 -5.71
CA PRO A 230 -7.67 -3.55 -4.67
C PRO A 230 -6.56 -4.55 -5.01
N TRP A 231 -5.81 -4.98 -4.00
CA TRP A 231 -4.83 -6.07 -4.09
C TRP A 231 -5.45 -7.42 -3.75
N ASP A 232 -4.97 -8.49 -4.38
CA ASP A 232 -5.37 -9.87 -4.07
C ASP A 232 -4.55 -10.44 -2.91
N LEU A 233 -4.76 -9.90 -1.71
CA LEU A 233 -3.99 -10.26 -0.50
C LEU A 233 -4.20 -11.73 -0.07
N LYS A 234 -5.26 -12.39 -0.54
CA LYS A 234 -5.48 -13.84 -0.32
C LYS A 234 -4.39 -14.70 -0.97
N GLN A 235 -3.67 -14.15 -1.94
CA GLN A 235 -2.57 -14.80 -2.64
C GLN A 235 -1.20 -14.46 -2.05
N LEU A 236 -1.16 -13.84 -0.86
CA LEU A 236 0.09 -13.65 -0.13
C LEU A 236 0.71 -15.01 0.18
N MET A 237 2.00 -15.12 -0.14
CA MET A 237 2.84 -16.26 0.17
C MET A 237 3.75 -15.90 1.34
N ASP A 238 4.15 -16.90 2.13
CA ASP A 238 5.15 -16.71 3.17
C ASP A 238 6.43 -16.13 2.57
N TYR A 239 6.96 -15.10 3.23
CA TYR A 239 8.11 -14.38 2.73
C TYR A 239 9.32 -15.32 2.60
N LYS A 240 9.93 -15.29 1.42
CA LYS A 240 11.14 -16.00 1.07
C LYS A 240 12.04 -15.10 0.23
N ASP A 241 13.32 -15.18 0.47
CA ASP A 241 14.33 -14.36 -0.19
C ASP A 241 14.37 -14.65 -1.71
N GLU A 242 14.03 -15.87 -2.11
CA GLU A 242 13.93 -16.34 -3.50
C GLU A 242 12.95 -15.49 -4.32
N TYR A 243 11.84 -15.01 -3.74
CA TYR A 243 10.86 -14.16 -4.44
C TYR A 243 11.44 -12.81 -4.88
N LEU A 244 12.49 -12.34 -4.19
CA LEU A 244 13.17 -11.08 -4.50
C LEU A 244 14.29 -11.26 -5.54
N SER A 245 14.64 -12.50 -5.89
CA SER A 245 15.74 -12.77 -6.81
C SER A 245 15.45 -12.20 -8.20
N GLY A 246 16.26 -11.25 -8.66
CA GLY A 246 16.05 -10.52 -9.92
C GLY A 246 15.10 -9.32 -9.82
N TYR A 247 14.64 -8.98 -8.61
CA TYR A 247 13.82 -7.80 -8.32
C TYR A 247 14.51 -6.88 -7.32
N ILE A 248 14.12 -5.61 -7.35
CA ILE A 248 14.50 -4.65 -6.31
C ILE A 248 13.48 -4.75 -5.18
N ALA A 249 13.93 -4.62 -3.93
CA ALA A 249 13.03 -4.50 -2.79
C ALA A 249 13.39 -3.27 -1.97
N GLU A 250 12.40 -2.42 -1.71
CA GLU A 250 12.56 -1.23 -0.89
C GLU A 250 12.38 -1.57 0.60
N THR A 251 13.08 -0.85 1.48
CA THR A 251 12.83 -0.88 2.92
C THR A 251 11.73 0.10 3.32
N TYR A 252 10.95 -0.21 4.36
CA TYR A 252 9.95 0.73 4.85
C TYR A 252 10.60 2.02 5.40
N GLN A 253 10.03 3.15 4.98
CA GLN A 253 10.36 4.50 5.44
C GLN A 253 9.32 5.04 6.45
N VAL A 254 8.12 4.45 6.46
CA VAL A 254 7.05 4.77 7.41
C VAL A 254 7.13 3.77 8.57
N SER A 255 7.35 4.29 9.78
CA SER A 255 7.40 3.44 10.98
C SER A 255 6.05 2.76 11.23
N LEU A 256 6.08 1.61 11.93
CA LEU A 256 4.88 0.87 12.31
C LEU A 256 3.84 1.75 13.04
N LYS A 257 4.28 2.63 13.93
CA LYS A 257 3.40 3.56 14.66
C LYS A 257 2.79 4.61 13.74
N SER A 258 3.62 5.24 12.91
CA SER A 258 3.16 6.27 11.95
C SER A 258 2.21 5.68 10.90
N GLY A 259 2.47 4.46 10.45
CA GLY A 259 1.59 3.73 9.53
C GLY A 259 0.22 3.49 10.15
N TYR A 260 0.17 3.13 11.44
CA TYR A 260 -1.10 2.95 12.13
C TYR A 260 -1.88 4.26 12.28
N ASP A 261 -1.21 5.39 12.52
CA ASP A 261 -1.87 6.70 12.53
C ASP A 261 -2.44 7.07 11.16
N ILE A 262 -1.83 6.62 10.05
CA ILE A 262 -2.38 6.76 8.69
C ILE A 262 -3.58 5.81 8.50
N ALA A 263 -3.49 4.57 8.99
CA ALA A 263 -4.58 3.61 8.93
C ALA A 263 -5.85 4.14 9.62
N LYS A 264 -5.72 4.76 10.81
CA LYS A 264 -6.85 5.39 11.52
C LYS A 264 -7.57 6.45 10.67
N LYS A 265 -6.83 7.32 9.97
CA LYS A 265 -7.43 8.31 9.07
C LYS A 265 -8.18 7.67 7.90
N THR A 266 -7.70 6.53 7.43
CA THR A 266 -8.37 5.74 6.39
C THR A 266 -9.66 5.12 6.93
N MET A 267 -9.63 4.59 8.16
CA MET A 267 -10.79 4.04 8.87
C MET A 267 -11.87 5.09 9.13
N ASP A 268 -11.49 6.35 9.43
CA ASP A 268 -12.41 7.45 9.76
C ASP A 268 -13.49 7.67 8.69
N SER A 269 -13.13 7.55 7.40
CA SER A 269 -14.10 7.72 6.30
C SER A 269 -15.22 6.68 6.36
N ARG A 270 -14.90 5.42 6.66
CA ARG A 270 -15.90 4.36 6.85
C ARG A 270 -16.69 4.58 8.13
N ILE A 271 -16.03 4.93 9.24
CA ILE A 271 -16.70 5.23 10.52
C ILE A 271 -17.74 6.33 10.33
N HIS A 272 -17.37 7.45 9.70
CA HIS A 272 -18.28 8.57 9.43
C HIS A 272 -19.46 8.16 8.55
N ARG A 273 -19.23 7.30 7.55
CA ARG A 273 -20.30 6.75 6.71
C ARG A 273 -21.27 5.89 7.52
N GLU A 274 -20.77 5.02 8.39
CA GLU A 274 -21.62 4.20 9.26
C GLU A 274 -22.40 5.06 10.28
N ILE A 275 -21.78 6.12 10.82
CA ILE A 275 -22.46 7.09 11.70
C ILE A 275 -23.59 7.80 10.95
N LYS A 276 -23.35 8.31 9.73
CA LYS A 276 -24.40 8.95 8.93
C LYS A 276 -25.55 7.98 8.65
N ARG A 277 -25.25 6.71 8.37
CA ARG A 277 -26.27 5.67 8.18
C ARG A 277 -27.07 5.43 9.46
N ASP A 278 -26.42 5.43 10.62
CA ASP A 278 -27.05 5.25 11.92
C ASP A 278 -27.96 6.43 12.31
N ILE A 279 -27.52 7.67 12.04
CA ILE A 279 -28.34 8.90 12.22
C ILE A 279 -29.60 8.85 11.34
N GLY A 280 -29.46 8.43 10.08
CA GLY A 280 -30.54 8.39 9.09
C GLY A 280 -31.06 9.78 8.71
N GLY A 281 -32.31 9.84 8.21
CA GLY A 281 -32.88 11.07 7.64
C GLY A 281 -32.34 11.38 6.25
N ASP A 282 -32.69 12.57 5.74
CA ASP A 282 -32.29 13.01 4.40
C ASP A 282 -30.93 13.73 4.41
N GLU A 283 -30.61 14.43 5.50
CA GLU A 283 -29.29 15.02 5.75
C GLU A 283 -28.76 14.65 7.13
N GLN A 284 -27.43 14.61 7.27
CA GLN A 284 -26.78 14.30 8.53
C GLN A 284 -25.66 15.30 8.83
N ARG A 285 -25.61 15.76 10.08
CA ARG A 285 -24.48 16.50 10.64
C ARG A 285 -23.87 15.67 11.76
N ILE A 286 -22.54 15.60 11.76
CA ILE A 286 -21.77 14.97 12.83
C ILE A 286 -21.08 16.10 13.58
N ASP A 287 -21.40 16.25 14.86
CA ASP A 287 -20.84 17.30 15.71
C ASP A 287 -19.58 16.81 16.43
N SER A 288 -19.60 15.56 16.93
CA SER A 288 -18.45 14.96 17.60
C SER A 288 -18.41 13.44 17.41
N VAL A 289 -17.20 12.88 17.40
CA VAL A 289 -16.94 11.44 17.36
C VAL A 289 -15.80 11.13 18.33
N ASP A 290 -16.00 10.17 19.23
CA ASP A 290 -14.97 9.57 20.08
C ASP A 290 -14.81 8.10 19.68
N THR A 291 -13.70 7.77 19.03
CA THR A 291 -13.41 6.41 18.53
C THR A 291 -12.41 5.72 19.43
N ARG A 292 -12.81 4.56 19.96
CA ARG A 292 -11.94 3.62 20.66
C ARG A 292 -11.50 2.52 19.69
N TYR A 293 -10.20 2.30 19.62
CA TYR A 293 -9.56 1.28 18.80
C TYR A 293 -9.15 0.11 19.71
N GLN A 294 -9.50 -1.10 19.32
CA GLN A 294 -9.30 -2.33 20.08
C GLN A 294 -8.68 -3.42 19.19
N ASP A 295 -7.99 -4.35 19.83
CA ASP A 295 -7.42 -5.56 19.20
C ASP A 295 -6.62 -5.25 17.93
N ALA A 296 -5.84 -4.17 17.96
CA ALA A 296 -5.08 -3.72 16.81
C ALA A 296 -3.93 -4.68 16.52
N SER A 297 -3.90 -5.20 15.30
CA SER A 297 -2.85 -6.10 14.82
C SER A 297 -2.23 -5.56 13.54
N PHE A 298 -1.10 -6.13 13.11
CA PHE A 298 -0.45 -5.75 11.86
C PHE A 298 0.31 -6.89 11.18
N LYS A 299 0.58 -6.69 9.88
CA LYS A 299 1.52 -7.50 9.08
C LYS A 299 2.44 -6.58 8.28
N HIS A 300 3.71 -6.99 8.13
CA HIS A 300 4.63 -6.40 7.15
C HIS A 300 4.61 -7.26 5.89
N ILE A 301 4.23 -6.67 4.76
CA ILE A 301 4.14 -7.38 3.48
C ILE A 301 4.87 -6.63 2.37
N LEU A 302 5.26 -7.38 1.32
CA LEU A 302 5.84 -6.82 0.10
C LEU A 302 4.88 -6.99 -1.07
N LEU A 303 4.58 -5.88 -1.77
CA LEU A 303 3.70 -5.88 -2.95
C LEU A 303 4.47 -5.54 -4.23
N PRO A 304 4.22 -6.26 -5.35
CA PRO A 304 4.98 -6.14 -6.58
C PRO A 304 4.44 -5.01 -7.47
N VAL A 305 5.32 -4.10 -7.88
CA VAL A 305 5.01 -2.98 -8.78
C VAL A 305 6.00 -2.93 -9.93
N TRP A 306 5.49 -2.70 -11.13
CA TRP A 306 6.31 -2.35 -12.28
C TRP A 306 6.38 -0.83 -12.40
N ILE A 307 7.60 -0.28 -12.41
CA ILE A 307 7.83 1.15 -12.59
C ILE A 307 8.59 1.43 -13.88
N SER A 308 8.34 2.61 -14.46
CA SER A 308 9.14 3.16 -15.54
C SER A 308 9.83 4.42 -15.03
N ALA A 309 11.17 4.39 -14.91
CA ALA A 309 11.99 5.50 -14.43
C ALA A 309 13.23 5.71 -15.31
#